data_AF-A0A7W1NZ07-F1
#
_entry.id   AF-A0A7W1NZ07-F1
#
_cell.length_a   1.000
_cell.length_b   1.000
_cell.length_c   1.000
_cell.angle_alpha   90.00
_cell.angle_beta   90.00
_cell.angle_gamma   90.00
#
_symmetry.space_group_name_H-M   'P 1'
#
loop_
_entity.id
_entity.type
_entity.pdbx_description
1 polymer ?
#
loop_
_entity_poly.entity_id
_entity_poly.type
_entity_poly.pdbx_seq_one_letter_code
_entity_poly.pdbx_strand_id
1 'polypeptide(L)'
;MTNSQPTSEQFSTKKLLLYIPIIVVYISYLMFISLNNHPPVDYMTFMQIGQRYLNHQPIWEFGSYYPLPYVMIFAWFSTLPPALSIFLWHAIPMVVVLIISRGKLWPLLLGPVIDHFIGGQSVVFILIGITIYRNHQKDWIGGLGLALLLMKPNLAIFPLAWAGIQWLQELRLYRRISSQVWAFIGLTALIFLPSFIVMPDWLATWTPTRRPIDMRPLAGLLPRSIIILEGKQGSGIEFWLPLVLIALVLLVAIWFANRRKLSFDVFMLFSFIFNPYIHDYDLLQILPFLDTSWKRKLAIITSIPT
;
A
#
# COMPACT_ATOMS: atom_id res chain seq x y z
N MET A 1 23.18 11.87 -18.73
CA MET A 1 21.71 11.99 -18.89
C MET A 1 21.39 11.60 -20.32
N THR A 2 21.03 10.35 -20.56
CA THR A 2 20.52 9.89 -21.86
C THR A 2 19.00 9.95 -21.80
N ASN A 3 18.41 10.90 -22.51
CA ASN A 3 16.98 10.94 -22.79
C ASN A 3 16.65 9.74 -23.69
N SER A 4 16.32 8.59 -23.10
CA SER A 4 15.61 7.55 -23.83
C SER A 4 14.18 8.03 -24.04
N GLN A 5 13.89 8.49 -25.26
CA GLN A 5 12.52 8.73 -25.69
C GLN A 5 11.68 7.48 -25.40
N PRO A 6 10.43 7.63 -24.91
CA PRO A 6 9.55 6.50 -24.76
C PRO A 6 9.23 5.97 -26.15
N THR A 7 9.76 4.80 -26.49
CA THR A 7 9.27 4.04 -27.63
C THR A 7 7.79 3.78 -27.38
N SER A 8 6.94 4.44 -28.15
CA SER A 8 5.52 4.13 -28.18
C SER A 8 5.42 2.66 -28.61
N GLU A 9 5.21 1.76 -27.66
CA GLU A 9 4.80 0.38 -27.97
C GLU A 9 3.52 0.51 -28.80
N GLN A 10 3.64 0.40 -30.13
CA GLN A 10 2.48 0.27 -31.00
C GLN A 10 1.68 -0.92 -30.48
N PHE A 11 0.46 -0.65 -30.02
CA PHE A 11 -0.46 -1.69 -29.56
C PHE A 11 -0.77 -2.58 -30.75
N SER A 12 -0.12 -3.74 -30.81
CA SER A 12 -0.46 -4.78 -31.77
C SER A 12 -1.93 -5.16 -31.56
N THR A 13 -2.71 -5.21 -32.64
CA THR A 13 -4.12 -5.62 -32.64
C THR A 13 -4.34 -6.94 -31.90
N LYS A 14 -3.35 -7.85 -31.94
CA LYS A 14 -3.36 -9.12 -31.19
C LYS A 14 -3.34 -8.93 -29.67
N LYS A 15 -2.57 -7.96 -29.16
CA LYS A 15 -2.54 -7.63 -27.72
C LYS A 15 -3.88 -7.02 -27.30
N LEU A 16 -4.47 -6.15 -28.13
CA LEU A 16 -5.77 -5.53 -27.84
C LEU A 16 -6.87 -6.59 -27.70
N LEU A 17 -6.94 -7.54 -28.62
CA LEU A 17 -7.91 -8.65 -28.58
C LEU A 17 -7.78 -9.50 -27.30
N LEU A 18 -6.56 -9.67 -26.78
CA LEU A 18 -6.32 -10.41 -25.53
C LEU A 18 -6.80 -9.66 -24.28
N TYR A 19 -6.87 -8.33 -24.33
CA TYR A 19 -7.31 -7.50 -23.21
C TYR A 19 -8.82 -7.24 -23.16
N ILE A 20 -9.54 -7.40 -24.28
CA ILE A 20 -11.00 -7.25 -24.32
C ILE A 20 -11.69 -8.16 -23.29
N PRO A 21 -11.39 -9.48 -23.22
CA PRO A 21 -12.01 -10.35 -22.22
C PRO A 21 -11.75 -9.88 -20.78
N ILE A 22 -10.54 -9.41 -20.49
CA ILE A 22 -10.18 -8.92 -19.15
C ILE A 22 -11.02 -7.70 -18.79
N ILE A 23 -11.09 -6.70 -19.68
CA ILE A 23 -11.90 -5.50 -19.45
C ILE A 23 -13.37 -5.87 -19.27
N VAL A 24 -13.90 -6.77 -20.12
CA VAL A 24 -15.29 -7.24 -20.03
C VAL A 24 -15.55 -7.89 -18.68
N VAL A 25 -14.65 -8.72 -18.16
CA VAL A 25 -14.79 -9.33 -16.82
C VAL A 25 -14.84 -8.28 -15.72
N TYR A 26 -13.90 -7.33 -15.71
CA TYR A 26 -13.87 -6.26 -14.71
C TYR A 26 -15.12 -5.38 -14.75
N ILE A 27 -15.54 -4.93 -15.93
CA ILE A 27 -16.75 -4.10 -16.08
C ILE A 27 -18.00 -4.89 -15.72
N SER A 28 -18.14 -6.13 -16.19
CA SER A 28 -19.32 -6.94 -15.91
C SER A 28 -19.45 -7.24 -14.42
N TYR A 29 -18.35 -7.55 -13.74
CA TYR A 29 -18.33 -7.73 -12.29
C TYR A 29 -18.72 -6.45 -11.57
N LEU A 30 -18.13 -5.30 -11.92
CA LEU A 30 -18.43 -4.01 -11.31
C LEU A 30 -19.92 -3.63 -11.45
N MET A 31 -20.47 -3.79 -12.66
CA MET A 31 -21.87 -3.55 -12.93
C MET A 31 -22.76 -4.52 -12.15
N PHE A 32 -22.38 -5.80 -12.08
CA PHE A 32 -23.12 -6.80 -11.32
C PHE A 32 -23.21 -6.45 -9.83
N ILE A 33 -22.09 -6.17 -9.16
CA ILE A 33 -22.09 -5.88 -7.71
C ILE A 33 -22.77 -4.55 -7.40
N SER A 34 -22.64 -3.54 -8.28
CA SER A 34 -23.20 -2.21 -8.08
C SER A 34 -24.72 -2.19 -8.32
N LEU A 35 -25.20 -2.81 -9.41
CA LEU A 35 -26.63 -2.81 -9.74
C LEU A 35 -27.45 -3.70 -8.82
N ASN A 36 -26.88 -4.80 -8.33
CA ASN A 36 -27.57 -5.73 -7.43
C ASN A 36 -27.35 -5.41 -5.94
N ASN A 37 -26.56 -4.36 -5.61
CA ASN A 37 -26.16 -4.06 -4.22
C ASN A 37 -25.61 -5.28 -3.49
N HIS A 38 -24.75 -6.06 -4.16
CA HIS A 38 -24.07 -7.22 -3.61
C HIS A 38 -22.58 -6.91 -3.39
N PRO A 39 -22.24 -6.05 -2.41
CA PRO A 39 -20.85 -5.72 -2.16
C PRO A 39 -20.07 -6.89 -1.56
N PRO A 40 -18.74 -6.93 -1.77
CA PRO A 40 -17.89 -7.88 -1.08
C PRO A 40 -17.70 -7.55 0.41
N VAL A 41 -17.19 -8.52 1.16
CA VAL A 41 -17.11 -8.48 2.63
C VAL A 41 -16.24 -7.31 3.14
N ASP A 42 -15.11 -7.01 2.49
CA ASP A 42 -14.23 -5.95 2.99
C ASP A 42 -14.84 -4.57 2.74
N TYR A 43 -15.50 -4.36 1.60
CA TYR A 43 -16.28 -3.15 1.37
C TYR A 43 -17.32 -2.96 2.47
N MET A 44 -18.09 -4.00 2.80
CA MET A 44 -19.12 -3.91 3.85
C MET A 44 -18.49 -3.53 5.20
N THR A 45 -17.36 -4.14 5.52
CA THR A 45 -16.61 -3.85 6.75
C THR A 45 -16.19 -2.38 6.81
N PHE A 46 -15.64 -1.83 5.72
CA PHE A 46 -15.25 -0.42 5.68
C PHE A 46 -16.44 0.53 5.79
N MET A 47 -17.53 0.24 5.08
CA MET A 47 -18.73 1.08 5.16
C MET A 47 -19.37 1.02 6.54
N GLN A 48 -19.35 -0.13 7.21
CA GLN A 48 -19.79 -0.27 8.61
C GLN A 48 -18.93 0.58 9.56
N ILE A 49 -17.60 0.57 9.40
CA ILE A 49 -16.70 1.44 10.17
C ILE A 49 -17.04 2.92 9.93
N GLY A 50 -17.29 3.32 8.67
CA GLY A 50 -17.74 4.66 8.33
C GLY A 50 -19.08 5.04 8.98
N GLN A 51 -20.07 4.14 8.94
CA GLN A 51 -21.37 4.35 9.57
C GLN A 51 -21.28 4.45 11.10
N ARG A 52 -20.43 3.63 11.75
CA ARG A 52 -20.19 3.76 13.19
C ARG A 52 -19.61 5.13 13.55
N TYR A 53 -18.67 5.62 12.75
CA TYR A 53 -18.13 6.97 12.92
C TYR A 53 -19.22 8.04 12.81
N LEU A 54 -20.08 7.98 11.79
CA LEU A 54 -21.20 8.92 11.60
C LEU A 54 -22.23 8.86 12.73
N ASN A 55 -22.43 7.68 13.32
CA ASN A 55 -23.40 7.45 14.39
C ASN A 55 -22.80 7.60 15.80
N HIS A 56 -21.58 8.12 15.93
CA HIS A 56 -20.87 8.27 17.22
C HIS A 56 -20.74 6.96 18.01
N GLN A 57 -20.61 5.83 17.32
CA GLN A 57 -20.39 4.51 17.90
C GLN A 57 -18.89 4.17 17.98
N PRO A 58 -18.49 3.18 18.80
CA PRO A 58 -17.10 2.71 18.82
C PRO A 58 -16.62 2.30 17.42
N ILE A 59 -15.61 3.00 16.92
CA ILE A 59 -15.09 2.84 15.55
C ILE A 59 -14.19 1.60 15.46
N TRP A 60 -13.23 1.53 16.39
CA TRP A 60 -12.21 0.49 16.38
C TRP A 60 -12.61 -0.68 17.27
N GLU A 61 -12.93 -1.79 16.61
CA GLU A 61 -13.01 -3.10 17.24
C GLU A 61 -11.69 -3.85 17.05
N PHE A 62 -11.58 -5.02 17.70
CA PHE A 62 -10.45 -5.92 17.54
C PHE A 62 -10.15 -6.19 16.05
N GLY A 63 -8.95 -5.83 15.60
CA GLY A 63 -8.54 -6.04 14.22
C GLY A 63 -8.72 -4.84 13.29
N SER A 64 -9.03 -3.65 13.82
CA SER A 64 -9.10 -2.43 13.02
C SER A 64 -7.71 -1.83 12.75
N TYR A 65 -7.33 -1.68 11.48
CA TYR A 65 -5.98 -1.24 11.08
C TYR A 65 -5.88 0.22 10.64
N TYR A 66 -7.00 0.92 10.50
CA TYR A 66 -7.08 2.21 9.81
C TYR A 66 -7.12 3.39 10.79
N PRO A 67 -6.23 4.40 10.63
CA PRO A 67 -6.26 5.60 11.46
C PRO A 67 -7.50 6.45 11.13
N LEU A 68 -7.86 7.39 12.02
CA LEU A 68 -9.09 8.17 11.88
C LEU A 68 -9.22 8.94 10.54
N PRO A 69 -8.16 9.53 9.94
CA PRO A 69 -8.28 10.16 8.63
C PRO A 69 -8.76 9.20 7.52
N TYR A 70 -8.40 7.92 7.63
CA TYR A 70 -8.86 6.90 6.70
C TYR A 70 -10.31 6.48 6.96
N VAL A 71 -10.70 6.43 8.24
CA VAL A 71 -12.10 6.21 8.66
C VAL A 71 -13.01 7.32 8.13
N MET A 72 -12.55 8.58 8.13
CA MET A 72 -13.31 9.70 7.56
C MET A 72 -13.59 9.52 6.06
N ILE A 73 -12.70 8.85 5.32
CA ILE A 73 -12.94 8.50 3.92
C ILE A 73 -14.03 7.44 3.83
N PHE A 74 -13.98 6.40 4.67
CA PHE A 74 -15.05 5.40 4.73
C PHE A 74 -16.41 6.03 5.04
N ALA A 75 -16.44 6.97 5.99
CA ALA A 75 -17.63 7.71 6.35
C ALA A 75 -18.19 8.53 5.19
N TRP A 76 -17.33 9.19 4.41
CA TRP A 76 -17.76 9.88 3.20
C TRP A 76 -18.42 8.92 2.21
N PHE A 77 -17.76 7.79 1.89
CA PHE A 77 -18.33 6.77 1.01
C PHE A 77 -19.64 6.19 1.55
N SER A 78 -19.79 6.05 2.87
CA SER A 78 -21.01 5.50 3.47
C SER A 78 -22.20 6.45 3.41
N THR A 79 -21.99 7.74 3.11
CA THR A 79 -23.08 8.72 2.86
C THR A 79 -23.59 8.73 1.42
N LEU A 80 -22.85 8.10 0.48
CA LEU A 80 -23.25 8.04 -0.93
C LEU A 80 -24.37 7.00 -1.15
N PRO A 81 -25.18 7.12 -2.23
CA PRO A 81 -26.08 6.06 -2.65
C PRO A 81 -25.34 4.72 -2.81
N PRO A 82 -25.87 3.59 -2.32
CA PRO A 82 -25.14 2.32 -2.25
C PRO A 82 -24.48 1.89 -3.57
N ALA A 83 -25.23 1.92 -4.67
CA ALA A 83 -24.70 1.55 -5.99
C ALA A 83 -23.52 2.43 -6.42
N LEU A 84 -23.59 3.75 -6.17
CA LEU A 84 -22.51 4.69 -6.49
C LEU A 84 -21.29 4.48 -5.60
N SER A 85 -21.51 4.25 -4.31
CA SER A 85 -20.43 4.00 -3.35
C SER A 85 -19.65 2.73 -3.73
N ILE A 86 -20.37 1.62 -4.00
CA ILE A 86 -19.78 0.37 -4.49
C ILE A 86 -19.00 0.63 -5.77
N PHE A 87 -19.61 1.29 -6.74
CA PHE A 87 -19.00 1.56 -8.04
C PHE A 87 -17.67 2.33 -7.90
N LEU A 88 -17.70 3.46 -7.19
CA LEU A 88 -16.53 4.31 -7.01
C LEU A 88 -15.44 3.59 -6.20
N TRP A 89 -15.81 2.89 -5.12
CA TRP A 89 -14.87 2.17 -4.26
C TRP A 89 -14.03 1.15 -5.04
N HIS A 90 -14.65 0.45 -5.99
CA HIS A 90 -13.99 -0.59 -6.79
C HIS A 90 -13.33 -0.02 -8.05
N ALA A 91 -13.88 1.04 -8.63
CA ALA A 91 -13.33 1.67 -9.83
C ALA A 91 -12.04 2.47 -9.54
N ILE A 92 -11.98 3.20 -8.42
CA ILE A 92 -10.85 4.08 -8.10
C ILE A 92 -9.50 3.32 -8.08
N PRO A 93 -9.35 2.18 -7.37
CA PRO A 93 -8.10 1.43 -7.39
C PRO A 93 -7.70 0.97 -8.80
N MET A 94 -8.65 0.58 -9.64
CA MET A 94 -8.38 0.18 -11.03
C MET A 94 -7.87 1.35 -11.86
N VAL A 95 -8.54 2.49 -11.77
CA VAL A 95 -8.10 3.72 -12.45
C VAL A 95 -6.69 4.09 -12.01
N VAL A 96 -6.39 4.01 -10.72
CA VAL A 96 -5.06 4.33 -10.18
C VAL A 96 -3.99 3.36 -10.68
N VAL A 97 -4.27 2.06 -10.68
CA VAL A 97 -3.36 1.03 -11.22
C VAL A 97 -3.04 1.29 -12.69
N LEU A 98 -4.05 1.66 -13.48
CA LEU A 98 -3.89 1.99 -14.90
C LEU A 98 -3.09 3.29 -15.10
N ILE A 99 -3.35 4.33 -14.31
CA ILE A 99 -2.59 5.60 -14.37
C ILE A 99 -1.11 5.34 -14.06
N ILE A 100 -0.80 4.62 -12.97
CA ILE A 100 0.57 4.30 -12.56
C ILE A 100 1.27 3.45 -13.63
N SER A 101 0.51 2.56 -14.27
CA SER A 101 1.00 1.70 -15.34
C SER A 101 0.96 2.36 -16.72
N ARG A 102 0.66 3.67 -16.79
CA ARG A 102 0.58 4.47 -18.03
C ARG A 102 -0.36 3.86 -19.07
N GLY A 103 -1.54 3.44 -18.64
CA GLY A 103 -2.58 2.83 -19.47
C GLY A 103 -2.31 1.38 -19.89
N LYS A 104 -1.23 0.74 -19.41
CA LYS A 104 -0.98 -0.67 -19.70
C LYS A 104 -1.92 -1.55 -18.89
N LEU A 105 -2.49 -2.56 -19.55
CA LEU A 105 -3.54 -3.43 -19.01
C LEU A 105 -3.01 -4.71 -18.34
N TRP A 106 -1.73 -5.07 -18.54
CA TRP A 106 -1.13 -6.24 -17.89
C TRP A 106 -1.23 -6.27 -16.36
N PRO A 107 -1.24 -5.13 -15.61
CA PRO A 107 -1.39 -5.18 -14.16
C PRO A 107 -2.73 -5.77 -13.72
N LEU A 108 -3.78 -5.67 -14.55
CA LEU A 108 -5.08 -6.28 -14.28
C LEU A 108 -5.04 -7.82 -14.23
N LEU A 109 -3.91 -8.42 -14.63
CA LEU A 109 -3.66 -9.85 -14.50
C LEU A 109 -2.90 -10.23 -13.22
N LEU A 110 -2.49 -9.25 -12.41
CA LEU A 110 -1.82 -9.53 -11.15
C LEU A 110 -2.83 -9.97 -10.09
N GLY A 111 -2.54 -11.07 -9.42
CA GLY A 111 -3.34 -11.57 -8.29
C GLY A 111 -3.69 -10.49 -7.27
N PRO A 112 -2.74 -9.69 -6.76
CA PRO A 112 -3.05 -8.60 -5.84
C PRO A 112 -4.01 -7.55 -6.40
N VAL A 113 -4.03 -7.30 -7.71
CA VAL A 113 -4.99 -6.36 -8.34
C VAL A 113 -6.39 -6.97 -8.39
N ILE A 114 -6.46 -8.26 -8.73
CA ILE A 114 -7.71 -9.02 -8.79
C ILE A 114 -8.31 -9.15 -7.40
N ASP A 115 -7.52 -9.56 -6.40
CA ASP A 115 -7.92 -9.70 -5.00
C ASP A 115 -8.41 -8.36 -4.44
N HIS A 116 -7.69 -7.28 -4.73
CA HIS A 116 -8.12 -5.95 -4.34
C HIS A 116 -9.49 -5.56 -4.89
N PHE A 117 -9.69 -5.86 -6.18
CA PHE A 117 -10.91 -5.53 -6.89
C PHE A 117 -12.08 -6.42 -6.49
N ILE A 118 -11.89 -7.72 -6.27
CA ILE A 118 -12.97 -8.64 -5.88
C ILE A 118 -13.27 -8.53 -4.38
N GLY A 119 -12.26 -8.39 -3.53
CA GLY A 119 -12.44 -8.23 -2.09
C GLY A 119 -13.04 -6.89 -1.69
N GLY A 120 -12.91 -5.87 -2.55
CA GLY A 120 -13.28 -4.49 -2.20
C GLY A 120 -12.29 -3.88 -1.20
N GLN A 121 -11.02 -4.27 -1.26
CA GLN A 121 -9.94 -3.68 -0.50
C GLN A 121 -9.52 -2.33 -1.10
N SER A 122 -8.90 -1.45 -0.31
CA SER A 122 -8.31 -0.21 -0.82
C SER A 122 -6.93 0.10 -0.21
N VAL A 123 -5.89 0.12 -1.04
CA VAL A 123 -4.49 0.50 -0.71
C VAL A 123 -4.03 1.66 -1.60
N VAL A 124 -5.00 2.37 -2.18
CA VAL A 124 -4.80 3.37 -3.22
C VAL A 124 -3.83 4.46 -2.79
N PHE A 125 -4.00 4.99 -1.57
CA PHE A 125 -3.11 6.02 -1.03
C PHE A 125 -1.67 5.54 -0.91
N ILE A 126 -1.49 4.27 -0.55
CA ILE A 126 -0.16 3.69 -0.39
C ILE A 126 0.49 3.46 -1.75
N LEU A 127 -0.27 2.91 -2.71
CA LEU A 127 0.19 2.71 -4.07
C LEU A 127 0.54 4.03 -4.78
N ILE A 128 -0.27 5.08 -4.59
CA ILE A 128 0.04 6.43 -5.08
C ILE A 128 1.26 6.97 -4.36
N GLY A 129 1.27 6.91 -3.03
CA GLY A 129 2.34 7.46 -2.19
C GLY A 129 3.71 6.87 -2.53
N ILE A 130 3.80 5.54 -2.66
CA ILE A 130 5.05 4.86 -3.02
C ILE A 130 5.50 5.20 -4.45
N THR A 131 4.55 5.31 -5.40
CA THR A 131 4.85 5.66 -6.78
C THR A 131 5.39 7.08 -6.89
N ILE A 132 4.72 8.03 -6.23
CA ILE A 132 5.14 9.43 -6.17
C ILE A 132 6.53 9.51 -5.55
N TYR A 133 6.71 8.95 -4.35
CA TYR A 133 7.97 9.05 -3.62
C TYR A 133 9.13 8.42 -4.41
N ARG A 134 8.93 7.24 -5.01
CA ARG A 134 9.94 6.58 -5.85
C ARG A 134 10.48 7.49 -6.95
N ASN A 135 9.60 8.26 -7.60
CA ASN A 135 9.95 9.15 -8.71
C ASN A 135 10.47 10.52 -8.25
N HIS A 136 10.15 10.94 -7.02
CA HIS A 136 10.37 12.29 -6.51
C HIS A 136 11.10 12.32 -5.15
N GLN A 137 12.11 11.48 -4.98
CA GLN A 137 12.74 11.23 -3.66
C GLN A 137 13.37 12.43 -2.95
N LYS A 138 13.55 13.59 -3.59
CA LYS A 138 14.27 14.74 -3.00
C LYS A 138 13.52 16.06 -3.01
N ASP A 139 12.36 16.11 -3.67
CA ASP A 139 11.61 17.35 -3.83
C ASP A 139 10.33 17.36 -2.98
N TRP A 140 9.60 18.47 -3.05
CA TRP A 140 8.32 18.66 -2.37
C TRP A 140 7.29 17.58 -2.71
N ILE A 141 7.23 17.13 -3.97
CA ILE A 141 6.30 16.10 -4.43
C ILE A 141 6.59 14.76 -3.74
N GLY A 142 7.86 14.45 -3.47
CA GLY A 142 8.21 13.29 -2.65
C GLY A 142 7.59 13.32 -1.25
N GLY A 143 7.49 14.51 -0.64
CA GLY A 143 6.92 14.65 0.70
C GLY A 143 5.40 14.47 0.69
N LEU A 144 4.72 14.82 -0.41
CA LEU A 144 3.34 14.38 -0.66
C LEU A 144 3.25 12.86 -0.70
N GLY A 145 4.16 12.19 -1.43
CA GLY A 145 4.22 10.74 -1.47
C GLY A 145 4.34 10.11 -0.07
N LEU A 146 5.22 10.64 0.77
CA LEU A 146 5.41 10.18 2.16
C LEU A 146 4.19 10.46 3.06
N ALA A 147 3.53 11.61 2.90
CA ALA A 147 2.33 11.93 3.67
C ALA A 147 1.17 10.99 3.32
N LEU A 148 0.99 10.65 2.05
CA LEU A 148 -0.01 9.66 1.62
C LEU A 148 0.28 8.26 2.16
N LEU A 149 1.55 7.87 2.31
CA LEU A 149 1.92 6.58 2.92
C LEU A 149 1.46 6.48 4.38
N LEU A 150 1.38 7.59 5.11
CA LEU A 150 0.88 7.59 6.48
C LEU A 150 -0.61 7.25 6.60
N MET A 151 -1.36 7.20 5.50
CA MET A 151 -2.73 6.67 5.50
C MET A 151 -2.79 5.21 5.98
N LYS A 152 -1.67 4.48 5.93
CA LYS A 152 -1.46 3.17 6.55
C LYS A 152 -0.07 3.14 7.22
N PRO A 153 0.10 3.66 8.45
CA PRO A 153 1.40 3.95 9.04
C PRO A 153 2.35 2.76 9.14
N ASN A 154 1.81 1.55 9.31
CA ASN A 154 2.59 0.32 9.37
C ASN A 154 3.32 -0.02 8.04
N LEU A 155 2.82 0.47 6.91
CA LEU A 155 3.46 0.33 5.61
C LEU A 155 4.44 1.48 5.31
N ALA A 156 4.26 2.62 5.98
CA ALA A 156 5.14 3.79 5.82
C ALA A 156 6.50 3.64 6.52
N ILE A 157 6.66 2.68 7.45
CA ILE A 157 7.88 2.51 8.27
C ILE A 157 9.14 2.48 7.42
N PHE A 158 9.18 1.62 6.38
CA PHE A 158 10.36 1.47 5.54
C PHE A 158 10.61 2.71 4.65
N PRO A 159 9.63 3.20 3.86
CA PRO A 159 9.80 4.45 3.12
C PRO A 159 10.27 5.63 3.97
N LEU A 160 9.75 5.78 5.20
CA LEU A 160 10.14 6.84 6.14
C LEU A 160 11.54 6.62 6.72
N ALA A 161 11.92 5.38 7.04
CA ALA A 161 13.30 5.09 7.46
C ALA A 161 14.30 5.44 6.35
N TRP A 162 13.97 5.11 5.10
CA TRP A 162 14.77 5.49 3.93
C TRP A 162 14.86 7.02 3.76
N ALA A 163 13.72 7.72 3.85
CA ALA A 163 13.68 9.18 3.78
C ALA A 163 14.48 9.82 4.92
N GLY A 164 14.33 9.33 6.15
CA GLY A 164 15.04 9.83 7.32
C GLY A 164 16.56 9.72 7.18
N ILE A 165 17.07 8.61 6.63
CA ILE A 165 18.50 8.46 6.33
C ILE A 165 18.95 9.54 5.32
N GLN A 166 18.17 9.78 4.26
CA GLN A 166 18.49 10.82 3.29
C GLN A 166 18.45 12.22 3.91
N TRP A 167 17.45 12.53 4.72
CA TRP A 167 17.33 13.82 5.41
C TRP A 167 18.51 14.06 6.35
N LEU A 168 18.95 13.04 7.10
CA LEU A 168 20.13 13.15 7.94
C LEU A 168 21.42 13.38 7.12
N GLN A 169 21.55 12.72 5.97
CA GLN A 169 22.68 12.94 5.06
C GLN A 169 22.66 14.36 4.50
N GLU A 170 21.51 14.83 4.02
CA GLU A 170 21.37 16.18 3.46
C GLU A 170 21.60 17.26 4.52
N LEU A 171 21.09 17.08 5.74
CA LEU A 171 21.34 18.00 6.85
C LEU A 171 22.83 18.05 7.20
N ARG A 172 23.53 16.90 7.23
CA ARG A 172 24.97 16.86 7.51
C ARG A 172 25.80 17.52 6.40
N LEU A 173 25.47 17.27 5.14
CA LEU A 173 26.25 17.74 3.98
C LEU A 173 25.96 19.21 3.64
N TYR A 174 24.70 19.63 3.70
CA TYR A 174 24.25 20.93 3.21
C TYR A 174 23.78 21.88 4.33
N ARG A 175 23.66 21.40 5.58
CA ARG A 175 23.16 22.18 6.74
C ARG A 175 21.80 22.82 6.49
N ARG A 176 20.94 22.18 5.70
CA ARG A 176 19.61 22.66 5.32
C ARG A 176 18.60 21.53 5.43
N ILE A 177 17.37 21.89 5.77
CA ILE A 177 16.22 20.99 5.77
C ILE A 177 15.65 20.96 4.35
N SER A 178 15.48 19.75 3.80
CA SER A 178 14.93 19.58 2.45
C SER A 178 13.51 20.10 2.33
N SER A 179 13.15 20.64 1.15
CA SER A 179 11.76 21.00 0.82
C SER A 179 10.80 19.82 1.00
N GLN A 180 11.29 18.59 0.78
CA GLN A 180 10.54 17.37 1.02
C GLN A 180 10.08 17.21 2.48
N VAL A 181 10.93 17.57 3.44
CA VAL A 181 10.61 17.45 4.88
C VAL A 181 9.47 18.40 5.23
N TRP A 182 9.54 19.65 4.75
CA TRP A 182 8.49 20.63 4.95
C TRP A 182 7.18 20.20 4.30
N ALA A 183 7.24 19.63 3.10
CA ALA A 183 6.09 19.07 2.41
C ALA A 183 5.44 17.95 3.23
N PHE A 184 6.26 17.00 3.67
CA PHE A 184 5.82 15.88 4.46
C PHE A 184 5.15 16.33 5.76
N ILE A 185 5.77 17.23 6.53
CA ILE A 185 5.21 17.74 7.79
C ILE A 185 3.90 18.49 7.53
N GLY A 186 3.90 19.44 6.59
CA GLY A 186 2.73 20.27 6.29
C GLY A 186 1.54 19.46 5.78
N LEU A 187 1.78 18.51 4.87
CA LEU A 187 0.72 17.65 4.32
C LEU A 187 0.26 16.60 5.33
N THR A 188 1.14 16.06 6.16
CA THR A 188 0.74 15.18 7.26
C THR A 188 -0.14 15.92 8.25
N ALA A 189 0.23 17.15 8.63
CA ALA A 189 -0.60 17.98 9.48
C ALA A 189 -1.97 18.25 8.82
N LEU A 190 -2.00 18.58 7.53
CA LEU A 190 -3.26 18.78 6.80
C LEU A 190 -4.18 17.55 6.83
N ILE A 191 -3.62 16.34 6.69
CA ILE A 191 -4.38 15.09 6.68
C ILE A 191 -4.86 14.71 8.10
N PHE A 192 -3.99 14.84 9.10
CA PHE A 192 -4.22 14.28 10.44
C PHE A 192 -4.77 15.28 11.46
N LEU A 193 -4.51 16.58 11.32
CA LEU A 193 -4.99 17.59 12.27
C LEU A 193 -6.52 17.65 12.36
N PRO A 194 -7.30 17.53 11.26
CA PRO A 194 -8.76 17.46 11.35
C PRO A 194 -9.25 16.31 12.26
N SER A 195 -8.56 15.17 12.27
CA SER A 195 -8.88 14.05 13.15
C SER A 195 -8.71 14.39 14.63
N PHE A 196 -7.70 15.18 15.00
CA PHE A 196 -7.53 15.65 16.38
C PHE A 196 -8.57 16.69 16.80
N ILE A 197 -9.17 17.41 15.86
CA ILE A 197 -10.27 18.34 16.15
C ILE A 197 -11.56 17.57 16.43
N VAL A 198 -11.85 16.54 15.62
CA VAL A 198 -13.10 15.77 15.73
C VAL A 198 -13.06 14.75 16.87
N MET A 199 -11.93 14.08 17.09
CA MET A 199 -11.76 13.08 18.16
C MET A 199 -10.34 13.18 18.73
N PRO A 200 -10.08 14.07 19.70
CA PRO A 200 -8.72 14.37 20.18
C PRO A 200 -7.93 13.16 20.70
N ASP A 201 -8.61 12.16 21.25
CA ASP A 201 -8.06 10.96 21.86
C ASP A 201 -7.99 9.75 20.90
N TRP A 202 -8.23 9.95 19.60
CA TRP A 202 -8.32 8.89 18.61
C TRP A 202 -7.08 7.98 18.54
N LEU A 203 -5.89 8.53 18.76
CA LEU A 203 -4.64 7.73 18.79
C LEU A 203 -4.60 6.78 19.98
N ALA A 204 -5.04 7.23 21.15
CA ALA A 204 -5.04 6.45 22.37
C ALA A 204 -6.05 5.30 22.30
N THR A 205 -7.16 5.50 21.58
CA THR A 205 -8.18 4.47 21.36
C THR A 205 -7.87 3.53 20.20
N TRP A 206 -7.18 3.99 19.15
CA TRP A 206 -6.82 3.17 17.99
C TRP A 206 -5.62 2.24 18.21
N THR A 207 -4.60 2.70 18.93
CA THR A 207 -3.36 1.92 19.07
C THR A 207 -3.53 0.56 19.79
N PRO A 208 -4.41 0.40 20.81
CA PRO A 208 -4.60 -0.87 21.51
C PRO A 208 -5.46 -1.88 20.76
N THR A 209 -6.27 -1.47 19.77
CA THR A 209 -7.26 -2.33 19.09
C THR A 209 -6.67 -3.14 17.92
N ARG A 210 -5.36 -3.04 17.70
CA ARG A 210 -4.68 -3.70 16.57
C ARG A 210 -4.61 -5.22 16.80
N ARG A 211 -4.90 -5.98 15.74
CA ARG A 211 -4.80 -7.45 15.77
C ARG A 211 -3.37 -7.91 16.13
N PRO A 212 -3.18 -8.93 16.97
CA PRO A 212 -1.92 -9.67 17.07
C PRO A 212 -1.39 -10.10 15.70
N ILE A 213 -0.06 -10.19 15.52
CA ILE A 213 0.59 -10.40 14.22
C ILE A 213 0.28 -11.77 13.64
N ASP A 214 0.25 -12.80 14.48
CA ASP A 214 -0.09 -14.19 14.15
C ASP A 214 -1.49 -14.38 13.58
N MET A 215 -2.42 -13.49 13.94
CA MET A 215 -3.78 -13.56 13.42
C MET A 215 -3.97 -12.76 12.12
N ARG A 216 -2.92 -12.14 11.56
CA ARG A 216 -3.03 -11.35 10.32
C ARG A 216 -2.79 -12.22 9.09
N PRO A 217 -3.43 -11.92 7.95
CA PRO A 217 -3.07 -12.54 6.67
C PRO A 217 -1.73 -11.95 6.20
N LEU A 218 -0.63 -12.55 6.65
CA LEU A 218 0.75 -12.07 6.39
C LEU A 218 1.22 -12.48 5.00
N ALA A 219 1.69 -11.50 4.22
CA ALA A 219 2.38 -11.75 2.95
C ALA A 219 3.89 -11.94 3.10
N GLY A 220 4.50 -11.39 4.16
CA GLY A 220 5.93 -11.51 4.39
C GLY A 220 6.36 -12.95 4.62
N LEU A 221 7.25 -13.47 3.78
CA LEU A 221 7.71 -14.85 3.84
C LEU A 221 8.35 -15.18 5.19
N LEU A 222 9.28 -14.33 5.65
CA LEU A 222 10.00 -14.56 6.89
C LEU A 222 9.15 -14.44 8.15
N PRO A 223 8.35 -13.39 8.37
CA PRO A 223 7.50 -13.35 9.55
C PRO A 223 6.52 -14.54 9.59
N ARG A 224 5.99 -14.97 8.43
CA ARG A 224 5.15 -16.18 8.35
C ARG A 224 5.93 -17.44 8.72
N SER A 225 7.14 -17.63 8.22
CA SER A 225 7.98 -18.77 8.57
C SER A 225 8.34 -18.80 10.06
N ILE A 226 8.66 -17.66 10.66
CA ILE A 226 8.98 -17.56 12.09
C ILE A 226 7.78 -17.98 12.94
N ILE A 227 6.57 -17.50 12.63
CA ILE A 227 5.34 -17.87 13.36
C ILE A 227 5.08 -19.38 13.28
N ILE A 228 5.24 -19.97 12.08
CA ILE A 228 5.08 -21.42 11.87
C ILE A 228 6.09 -22.21 12.70
N LEU A 229 7.34 -21.75 12.76
CA LEU A 229 8.42 -22.45 13.49
C LEU A 229 8.33 -22.29 15.01
N GLU A 230 7.88 -21.12 15.49
CA GLU A 230 7.73 -20.87 16.93
C GLU A 230 6.51 -21.58 17.53
N GLY A 231 5.48 -21.86 16.74
CA GLY A 231 4.22 -22.42 17.23
C GLY A 231 3.48 -21.52 18.23
N LYS A 232 3.81 -20.22 18.26
CA LYS A 232 3.31 -19.21 19.20
C LYS A 232 2.73 -18.00 18.48
N GLN A 233 2.05 -17.14 19.24
CA GLN A 233 1.25 -15.99 18.77
C GLN A 233 2.05 -14.80 18.19
N GLY A 234 3.31 -14.97 17.76
CA GLY A 234 4.04 -13.95 16.98
C GLY A 234 4.13 -12.54 17.61
N SER A 235 4.07 -12.44 18.94
CA SER A 235 3.93 -11.16 19.66
C SER A 235 5.04 -10.87 20.66
N GLY A 236 5.81 -11.89 21.07
CA GLY A 236 6.87 -11.79 22.06
C GLY A 236 8.25 -11.48 21.48
N ILE A 237 9.25 -11.32 22.36
CA ILE A 237 10.66 -11.16 21.98
C ILE A 237 11.16 -12.33 21.13
N GLU A 238 10.59 -13.52 21.36
CA GLU A 238 10.87 -14.74 20.61
C GLU A 238 10.63 -14.53 19.11
N PHE A 239 9.58 -13.81 18.72
CA PHE A 239 9.29 -13.47 17.32
C PHE A 239 10.16 -12.32 16.80
N TRP A 240 10.23 -11.23 17.56
CA TRP A 240 10.86 -10.00 17.09
C TRP A 240 12.37 -10.08 16.99
N LEU A 241 13.02 -10.75 17.93
CA LEU A 241 14.49 -10.81 17.97
C LEU A 241 15.06 -11.58 16.76
N PRO A 242 14.61 -12.81 16.43
CA PRO A 242 15.04 -13.51 15.21
C PRO A 242 14.69 -12.73 13.95
N LEU A 243 13.48 -12.16 13.85
CA LEU A 243 13.08 -11.38 12.67
C LEU A 243 14.04 -10.21 12.44
N VAL A 244 14.36 -9.44 13.48
CA VAL A 244 15.29 -8.30 13.39
C VAL A 244 16.71 -8.76 13.09
N LEU A 245 17.21 -9.81 13.75
CA LEU A 245 18.57 -10.30 13.51
C LEU A 245 18.74 -10.82 12.08
N ILE A 246 17.80 -11.64 11.60
CA ILE A 246 17.81 -12.16 10.23
C ILE A 246 17.70 -11.00 9.23
N ALA A 247 16.81 -10.02 9.49
CA ALA A 247 16.69 -8.82 8.68
C ALA A 247 18.00 -8.03 8.60
N LEU A 248 18.66 -7.79 9.72
CA LEU A 248 19.92 -7.06 9.75
C LEU A 248 21.03 -7.79 9.01
N VAL A 249 21.21 -9.09 9.25
CA VAL A 249 22.23 -9.90 8.56
C VAL A 249 22.01 -9.88 7.05
N LEU A 250 20.77 -10.09 6.60
CA LEU A 250 20.45 -10.09 5.17
C LEU A 250 20.55 -8.70 4.55
N LEU A 251 20.16 -7.64 5.26
CA LEU A 251 20.34 -6.26 4.78
C LEU A 251 21.83 -5.94 4.61
N VAL A 252 22.67 -6.33 5.57
CA VAL A 252 24.13 -6.16 5.50
C VAL A 252 24.72 -6.97 4.33
N ALA A 253 24.30 -8.23 4.16
CA ALA A 253 24.73 -9.06 3.04
C ALA A 253 24.35 -8.44 1.69
N ILE A 254 23.11 -7.96 1.54
CA ILE A 254 22.63 -7.25 0.35
C ILE A 254 23.42 -5.96 0.12
N TRP A 255 23.73 -5.22 1.18
CA TRP A 255 24.52 -4.00 1.10
C TRP A 255 25.94 -4.29 0.59
N PHE A 256 26.61 -5.33 1.11
CA PHE A 256 27.93 -5.74 0.62
C PHE A 256 27.88 -6.29 -0.81
N ALA A 257 26.90 -7.14 -1.14
CA ALA A 257 26.70 -7.67 -2.48
C ALA A 257 26.48 -6.57 -3.52
N ASN A 258 25.81 -5.48 -3.12
CA ASN A 258 25.61 -4.28 -3.95
C ASN A 258 26.74 -3.25 -3.79
N ARG A 259 27.97 -3.68 -3.45
CA ARG A 259 29.16 -2.82 -3.34
C ARG A 259 28.97 -1.62 -2.43
N ARG A 260 28.32 -1.85 -1.29
CA ARG A 260 27.98 -0.83 -0.28
C ARG A 260 27.05 0.27 -0.78
N LYS A 261 26.25 -0.01 -1.81
CA LYS A 261 25.19 0.87 -2.30
C LYS A 261 23.86 0.16 -2.16
N LEU A 262 22.90 0.82 -1.53
CA LEU A 262 21.52 0.36 -1.49
C LEU A 262 20.70 1.36 -2.29
N SER A 263 19.77 0.89 -3.12
CA SER A 263 18.79 1.76 -3.77
C SER A 263 17.45 1.66 -3.05
N PHE A 264 16.60 2.66 -3.25
CA PHE A 264 15.25 2.64 -2.70
C PHE A 264 14.47 1.39 -3.12
N ASP A 265 14.52 1.05 -4.41
CA ASP A 265 13.84 -0.12 -4.97
C ASP A 265 14.27 -1.42 -4.28
N VAL A 266 15.58 -1.61 -4.04
CA VAL A 266 16.08 -2.80 -3.34
C VAL A 266 15.65 -2.79 -1.88
N PHE A 267 15.67 -1.64 -1.21
CA PHE A 267 15.24 -1.51 0.18
C PHE A 267 13.73 -1.77 0.35
N MET A 268 12.91 -1.33 -0.59
CA MET A 268 11.47 -1.61 -0.59
C MET A 268 11.18 -3.08 -0.89
N LEU A 269 11.87 -3.68 -1.86
CA LEU A 269 11.76 -5.13 -2.11
C LEU A 269 12.15 -5.96 -0.88
N PHE A 270 13.22 -5.55 -0.20
CA PHE A 270 13.59 -6.12 1.09
C PHE A 270 12.44 -5.99 2.11
N SER A 271 11.80 -4.81 2.23
CA SER A 271 10.68 -4.64 3.17
C SER A 271 9.51 -5.60 2.94
N PHE A 272 9.20 -5.96 1.69
CA PHE A 272 8.13 -6.94 1.39
C PHE A 272 8.40 -8.34 1.96
N ILE A 273 9.65 -8.69 2.20
CA ILE A 273 10.05 -9.99 2.74
C ILE A 273 9.95 -10.01 4.27
N PHE A 274 10.29 -8.90 4.93
CA PHE A 274 10.49 -8.84 6.38
C PHE A 274 9.38 -8.12 7.15
N ASN A 275 8.61 -7.24 6.50
CA ASN A 275 7.64 -6.43 7.21
C ASN A 275 6.45 -7.31 7.66
N PRO A 276 6.25 -7.50 8.98
CA PRO A 276 5.16 -8.33 9.50
C PRO A 276 3.79 -7.63 9.43
N TYR A 277 3.72 -6.48 8.76
CA TYR A 277 2.49 -5.70 8.63
C TYR A 277 1.99 -5.60 7.19
N ILE A 278 2.61 -6.32 6.26
CA ILE A 278 2.19 -6.39 4.86
C ILE A 278 1.24 -7.57 4.70
N HIS A 279 0.04 -7.27 4.20
CA HIS A 279 -0.94 -8.27 3.80
C HIS A 279 -0.79 -8.65 2.33
N ASP A 280 -1.44 -9.74 1.92
CA ASP A 280 -1.50 -10.19 0.52
C ASP A 280 -1.92 -9.08 -0.45
N TYR A 281 -3.01 -8.37 -0.17
CA TYR A 281 -3.47 -7.25 -1.01
C TYR A 281 -2.52 -6.04 -0.96
N ASP A 282 -1.69 -5.89 0.08
CA ASP A 282 -0.68 -4.84 0.17
C ASP A 282 0.47 -5.05 -0.84
N LEU A 283 0.63 -6.27 -1.37
CA LEU A 283 1.63 -6.58 -2.42
C LEU A 283 1.38 -5.82 -3.72
N LEU A 284 0.20 -5.23 -3.90
CA LEU A 284 -0.07 -4.33 -5.03
C LEU A 284 0.98 -3.19 -5.12
N GLN A 285 1.57 -2.78 -4.00
CA GLN A 285 2.64 -1.79 -3.95
C GLN A 285 3.92 -2.19 -4.69
N ILE A 286 4.08 -3.47 -5.08
CA ILE A 286 5.23 -3.90 -5.88
C ILE A 286 5.17 -3.36 -7.32
N LEU A 287 3.97 -2.97 -7.79
CA LEU A 287 3.70 -2.57 -9.17
C LEU A 287 4.71 -1.54 -9.74
N PRO A 288 5.08 -0.46 -9.04
CA PRO A 288 6.02 0.54 -9.56
C PRO A 288 7.45 0.01 -9.75
N PHE A 289 7.78 -1.13 -9.11
CA PHE A 289 9.10 -1.77 -9.18
C PHE A 289 9.20 -2.83 -10.30
N LEU A 290 8.10 -3.14 -10.98
CA LEU A 290 8.02 -4.08 -12.11
C LEU A 290 8.39 -3.38 -13.45
N ASP A 291 9.63 -2.88 -13.50
CA ASP A 291 10.17 -2.07 -14.60
C ASP A 291 10.54 -2.88 -15.87
N THR A 292 10.91 -4.16 -15.71
CA THR A 292 11.28 -5.05 -16.84
C THR A 292 10.21 -6.06 -17.20
N SER A 293 10.19 -6.52 -18.46
CA SER A 293 9.25 -7.54 -18.92
C SER A 293 9.39 -8.88 -18.18
N TRP A 294 10.61 -9.25 -17.80
CA TRP A 294 10.89 -10.43 -16.99
C TRP A 294 10.24 -10.33 -15.60
N LYS A 295 10.46 -9.22 -14.88
CA LYS A 295 9.84 -9.00 -13.56
C LYS A 295 8.31 -9.05 -13.63
N ARG A 296 7.72 -8.46 -14.68
CA ARG A 296 6.27 -8.49 -14.90
C ARG A 296 5.74 -9.90 -15.14
N LYS A 297 6.40 -10.67 -16.01
CA LYS A 297 6.03 -12.07 -16.27
C LYS A 297 6.12 -12.91 -15.01
N LEU A 298 7.24 -12.79 -14.28
CA LEU A 298 7.45 -13.49 -13.03
C LEU A 298 6.34 -13.13 -12.04
N ALA A 299 6.08 -11.84 -11.83
CA ALA A 299 5.02 -11.38 -10.94
C ALA A 299 3.65 -11.94 -11.33
N ILE A 300 3.27 -11.94 -12.61
CA ILE A 300 2.00 -12.54 -13.06
C ILE A 300 1.95 -14.03 -12.72
N ILE A 301 3.01 -14.79 -13.06
CA ILE A 301 3.08 -16.25 -12.84
C ILE A 301 3.04 -16.59 -11.34
N THR A 302 3.79 -15.86 -10.52
CA THR A 302 3.87 -16.10 -9.07
C THR A 302 2.72 -15.46 -8.29
N SER A 303 1.93 -14.59 -8.92
CA SER A 303 0.76 -13.94 -8.28
C SER A 303 -0.51 -14.77 -8.34
N ILE A 304 -0.47 -15.97 -8.92
CA ILE A 304 -1.60 -16.91 -8.86
C ILE A 304 -1.80 -17.26 -7.38
N PRO A 305 -2.95 -16.93 -6.77
CA PRO A 305 -3.23 -17.31 -5.39
C PRO A 305 -3.12 -18.83 -5.26
N THR A 306 -2.38 -19.29 -4.25
CA THR A 306 -2.45 -20.68 -3.75
C THR A 306 -3.48 -20.77 -2.65
#